data_AF-A0A850GKH3-F1
#
_entry.id   AF-A0A850GKH3-F1
#
_cell.length_a   1.000
_cell.length_b   1.000
_cell.length_c   1.000
_cell.angle_alpha   90.00
_cell.angle_beta   90.00
_cell.angle_gamma   90.00
#
_symmetry.space_group_name_H-M   'P 1'
#
loop_
_entity.id
_entity.type
_entity.pdbx_description
1 polymer ?
#
loop_
_entity_poly.entity_id
_entity_poly.type
_entity_poly.pdbx_seq_one_letter_code
_entity_poly.pdbx_strand_id
1 'polypeptide(L)'
;MLKASALAPLIALSLSATAACAAPCEKVHSSYDAFLDATAPSPARVRAETQAAHLSLSVPYELIDATIARELGDLPTLKLPLPAVSGTNLGSLALSVDGVRTRAAPTGELGFRVLLGLAQGKRSVLTVNVDARIRPRLDPGSGRLIVALEGSDIIALEPSIDAAGRKRLGAWIGAQLPAAARMLLDDATLGELAGELTDELMTQATARLRRELLDDLGELVRFELDLPEALPLAAIALRSGERYLDIDLRTTLPVDTPLPAVTGTTRTRAADLHPNLIQVVVAGDAAAALANEAVRSGRLPGRWTLEGEADPRGELYAGVGWVEGAADPLELLLWKMDEECAHVVLRGRPVLRVEGSALELGAEQAKVDAVIGSFKVRAGLFFSKTVRRGLSLVEQTTASTEVELAGEAMALQIHAAEVRADQLVLGLRLSPAAVAR
;
A
#
# COMPACT_ATOMS: atom_id res chain seq x y z
N MET A 1 14.64 69.77 -70.00
CA MET A 1 13.21 69.46 -69.90
C MET A 1 13.00 68.55 -68.70
N LEU A 2 12.01 68.89 -67.87
CA LEU A 2 11.48 68.18 -66.68
C LEU A 2 12.37 68.04 -65.42
N LYS A 3 12.10 68.99 -64.52
CA LYS A 3 12.29 68.96 -63.06
C LYS A 3 11.43 67.87 -62.41
N ALA A 4 11.89 67.28 -61.32
CA ALA A 4 11.12 67.14 -60.07
C ALA A 4 12.01 66.59 -58.94
N SER A 5 12.31 67.47 -57.98
CA SER A 5 12.74 67.11 -56.63
C SER A 5 11.57 66.52 -55.86
N ALA A 6 11.79 65.45 -55.10
CA ALA A 6 10.91 65.05 -54.01
C ALA A 6 11.73 64.36 -52.91
N LEU A 7 11.89 65.07 -51.79
CA LEU A 7 12.22 64.50 -50.50
C LEU A 7 11.15 63.46 -50.13
N ALA A 8 11.58 62.29 -49.64
CA ALA A 8 10.75 61.42 -48.81
C ALA A 8 11.53 61.08 -47.53
N PRO A 9 10.90 61.16 -46.34
CA PRO A 9 11.59 61.08 -45.06
C PRO A 9 11.87 59.64 -44.67
N LEU A 10 13.01 59.43 -44.00
CA LEU A 10 13.26 58.27 -43.14
C LEU A 10 12.12 58.16 -42.11
N ILE A 11 11.16 57.29 -42.37
CA ILE A 11 10.32 56.73 -41.31
C ILE A 11 11.15 55.65 -40.65
N ALA A 12 11.89 56.06 -39.62
CA ALA A 12 12.40 55.14 -38.62
C ALA A 12 11.19 54.47 -37.97
N LEU A 13 10.88 53.26 -38.41
CA LEU A 13 10.10 52.30 -37.63
C LEU A 13 10.95 51.93 -36.41
N SER A 14 10.99 52.82 -35.42
CA SER A 14 11.15 52.46 -34.02
C SER A 14 9.90 51.68 -33.61
N LEU A 15 9.81 50.44 -34.10
CA LEU A 15 9.06 49.38 -33.44
C LEU A 15 9.78 49.17 -32.11
N SER A 16 9.32 49.96 -31.14
CA SER A 16 9.58 49.81 -29.73
C SER A 16 9.38 48.34 -29.40
N ALA A 17 10.48 47.62 -29.23
CA ALA A 17 10.52 46.34 -28.57
C ALA A 17 10.17 46.57 -27.09
N THR A 18 8.91 46.92 -26.82
CA THR A 18 8.27 46.73 -25.53
C THR A 18 7.88 45.27 -25.39
N ALA A 19 8.84 44.36 -25.62
CA ALA A 19 8.78 43.06 -24.98
C ALA A 19 9.22 43.36 -23.55
N ALA A 20 8.22 43.46 -22.66
CA ALA A 20 8.42 43.70 -21.24
C ALA A 20 9.54 42.78 -20.72
N CYS A 21 10.71 43.37 -20.47
CA CYS A 21 11.81 42.70 -19.79
C CYS A 21 11.41 42.58 -18.32
N ALA A 22 10.53 41.64 -18.00
CA ALA A 22 10.33 41.21 -16.62
C ALA A 22 11.72 40.92 -16.05
N ALA A 23 12.08 41.64 -14.99
CA ALA A 23 13.40 41.55 -14.40
C ALA A 23 13.69 40.07 -14.06
N PRO A 24 14.92 39.56 -14.21
CA PRO A 24 15.24 38.15 -13.93
C PRO A 24 14.71 37.66 -12.58
N CYS A 25 14.67 38.54 -11.57
CA CYS A 25 14.03 38.28 -10.29
C CYS A 25 12.52 38.03 -10.35
N GLU A 26 11.76 38.82 -11.10
CA GLU A 26 10.31 38.62 -11.25
C GLU A 26 9.99 37.23 -11.83
N LYS A 27 10.80 36.76 -12.78
CA LYS A 27 10.64 35.41 -13.35
C LYS A 27 10.98 34.30 -12.34
N VAL A 28 12.01 34.51 -11.51
CA VAL A 28 12.39 33.55 -10.46
C VAL A 28 11.29 33.49 -9.39
N HIS A 29 10.79 34.64 -8.94
CA HIS A 29 9.67 34.74 -8.00
C HIS A 29 8.41 34.07 -8.55
N SER A 30 8.00 34.42 -9.77
CA SER A 30 6.83 33.79 -10.42
C SER A 30 7.00 32.29 -10.62
N SER A 31 8.22 31.80 -10.89
CA SER A 31 8.48 30.36 -11.01
C SER A 31 8.37 29.63 -9.68
N TYR A 32 8.77 30.26 -8.58
CA TYR A 32 8.62 29.72 -7.24
C TYR A 32 7.14 29.71 -6.81
N ASP A 33 6.42 30.81 -7.03
CA ASP A 33 4.99 30.88 -6.73
C ASP A 33 4.20 29.85 -7.55
N ALA A 34 4.48 29.73 -8.84
CA ALA A 34 3.88 28.71 -9.69
C ALA A 34 4.18 27.28 -9.22
N PHE A 35 5.38 27.03 -8.70
CA PHE A 35 5.73 25.74 -8.10
C PHE A 35 4.94 25.47 -6.81
N LEU A 36 4.82 26.47 -5.93
CA LEU A 36 4.02 26.34 -4.71
C LEU A 36 2.55 26.05 -5.04
N ASP A 37 1.97 26.75 -6.01
CA ASP A 37 0.61 26.55 -6.48
C ASP A 37 0.43 25.17 -7.14
N ALA A 38 1.39 24.75 -7.96
CA ALA A 38 1.32 23.48 -8.68
C ALA A 38 1.43 22.27 -7.73
N THR A 39 2.20 22.40 -6.65
CA THR A 39 2.47 21.34 -5.67
C THR A 39 1.49 21.31 -4.49
N ALA A 40 0.56 22.27 -4.41
CA ALA A 40 -0.41 22.34 -3.32
C ALA A 40 -1.40 21.16 -3.38
N PRO A 41 -1.80 20.57 -2.24
CA PRO A 41 -2.82 19.51 -2.21
C PRO A 41 -4.15 20.04 -2.74
N SER A 42 -4.84 19.27 -3.59
CA SER A 42 -6.12 19.68 -4.17
C SER A 42 -7.11 18.52 -4.24
N PRO A 43 -8.18 18.53 -3.42
CA PRO A 43 -9.21 17.49 -3.47
C PRO A 43 -10.00 17.49 -4.79
N ALA A 44 -9.99 18.60 -5.54
CA ALA A 44 -10.65 18.70 -6.83
C ALA A 44 -9.94 17.87 -7.92
N ARG A 45 -8.61 17.74 -7.87
CA ARG A 45 -7.83 16.95 -8.85
C ARG A 45 -8.11 15.46 -8.75
N VAL A 46 -8.45 14.96 -7.57
CA VAL A 46 -8.78 13.54 -7.30
C VAL A 46 -10.01 13.06 -8.08
N ARG A 47 -10.93 13.96 -8.45
CA ARG A 47 -12.19 13.62 -9.12
C ARG A 47 -12.05 13.46 -10.64
N ALA A 48 -10.96 13.93 -11.24
CA ALA A 48 -10.92 14.19 -12.68
C ALA A 48 -10.45 13.00 -13.53
N GLU A 49 -9.47 12.17 -13.14
CA GLU A 49 -8.93 11.16 -14.04
C GLU A 49 -8.36 9.93 -13.29
N THR A 50 -8.75 8.73 -13.73
CA THR A 50 -8.23 7.39 -13.40
C THR A 50 -8.29 6.89 -11.93
N GLN A 51 -8.79 5.65 -11.75
CA GLN A 51 -8.71 4.86 -10.49
C GLN A 51 -7.29 4.35 -10.17
N ALA A 52 -6.27 4.96 -10.77
CA ALA A 52 -4.91 4.49 -10.62
C ALA A 52 -4.36 4.90 -9.24
N ALA A 53 -3.50 4.04 -8.69
CA ALA A 53 -2.93 4.23 -7.36
C ALA A 53 -1.67 5.10 -7.46
N HIS A 54 -1.40 5.92 -6.46
CA HIS A 54 -0.13 6.66 -6.37
C HIS A 54 0.92 5.84 -5.61
N LEU A 55 0.45 5.04 -4.63
CA LEU A 55 1.24 4.08 -3.88
C LEU A 55 0.49 2.75 -3.81
N SER A 56 1.22 1.66 -3.68
CA SER A 56 0.64 0.33 -3.52
C SER A 56 1.47 -0.49 -2.54
N LEU A 57 0.79 -1.17 -1.62
CA LEU A 57 1.37 -2.07 -0.64
C LEU A 57 0.86 -3.48 -0.90
N SER A 58 1.75 -4.43 -1.19
CA SER A 58 1.42 -5.84 -1.38
C SER A 58 1.86 -6.66 -0.18
N VAL A 59 0.90 -7.17 0.61
CA VAL A 59 1.14 -7.97 1.81
C VAL A 59 0.91 -9.45 1.50
N PRO A 60 1.90 -10.34 1.71
CA PRO A 60 1.72 -11.79 1.53
C PRO A 60 0.75 -12.38 2.55
N TYR A 61 -0.14 -13.25 2.08
CA TYR A 61 -1.09 -13.98 2.92
C TYR A 61 -0.41 -14.81 4.00
N GLU A 62 0.81 -15.29 3.77
CA GLU A 62 1.56 -16.04 4.78
C GLU A 62 1.85 -15.21 6.03
N LEU A 63 2.03 -13.89 5.91
CA LEU A 63 2.20 -13.02 7.07
C LEU A 63 0.88 -12.79 7.82
N ILE A 64 -0.22 -12.63 7.09
CA ILE A 64 -1.56 -12.47 7.65
C ILE A 64 -1.96 -13.76 8.38
N ASP A 65 -1.85 -14.90 7.71
CA ASP A 65 -2.12 -16.23 8.25
C ASP A 65 -1.29 -16.54 9.50
N ALA A 66 0.01 -16.19 9.50
CA ALA A 66 0.86 -16.42 10.66
C ALA A 66 0.44 -15.58 11.87
N THR A 67 0.00 -14.34 11.63
CA THR A 67 -0.53 -13.47 12.68
C THR A 67 -1.81 -14.07 13.25
N ILE A 68 -2.77 -14.44 12.40
CA ILE A 68 -4.03 -15.06 12.82
C ILE A 68 -3.79 -16.37 13.57
N ALA A 69 -2.92 -17.24 13.07
CA ALA A 69 -2.69 -18.56 13.66
C ALA A 69 -2.16 -18.51 15.10
N ARG A 70 -1.49 -17.43 15.51
CA ARG A 70 -1.05 -17.25 16.91
C ARG A 70 -2.23 -17.01 17.84
N GLU A 71 -3.22 -16.27 17.39
CA GLU A 71 -4.40 -15.88 18.17
C GLU A 71 -5.47 -16.99 18.25
N LEU A 72 -5.49 -17.93 17.30
CA LEU A 72 -6.51 -18.99 17.25
C LEU A 72 -6.52 -19.90 18.50
N GLY A 73 -5.40 -20.01 19.21
CA GLY A 73 -5.28 -20.86 20.40
C GLY A 73 -6.17 -20.43 21.57
N ASP A 74 -6.56 -19.16 21.60
CA ASP A 74 -7.32 -18.56 22.70
C ASP A 74 -8.84 -18.61 22.49
N LEU A 75 -9.29 -19.12 21.33
CA LEU A 75 -10.71 -19.21 21.01
C LEU A 75 -11.45 -20.26 21.86
N PRO A 76 -12.66 -19.92 22.35
CA PRO A 76 -13.46 -20.86 23.11
C PRO A 76 -13.96 -22.01 22.23
N THR A 77 -14.01 -23.21 22.81
CA THR A 77 -14.66 -24.36 22.19
C THR A 77 -16.15 -24.34 22.49
N LEU A 78 -16.99 -24.37 21.45
CA LEU A 78 -18.45 -24.40 21.62
C LEU A 78 -18.98 -25.82 21.68
N LYS A 79 -20.13 -26.02 22.32
CA LYS A 79 -20.85 -27.31 22.30
C LYS A 79 -22.01 -27.26 21.31
N LEU A 80 -21.98 -28.17 20.34
CA LEU A 80 -23.06 -28.39 19.38
C LEU A 80 -23.86 -29.63 19.79
N PRO A 81 -25.13 -29.49 20.21
CA PRO A 81 -25.98 -30.64 20.48
C PRO A 81 -26.27 -31.40 19.18
N LEU A 82 -26.26 -32.72 19.25
CA LEU A 82 -26.61 -33.56 18.10
C LEU A 82 -28.09 -33.95 18.15
N PRO A 83 -28.78 -34.02 17.00
CA PRO A 83 -30.12 -34.57 16.94
C PRO A 83 -30.10 -36.06 17.29
N ALA A 84 -31.22 -36.55 17.80
CA ALA A 84 -31.38 -37.98 18.07
C ALA A 84 -31.56 -38.73 16.75
N VAL A 85 -30.83 -39.84 16.57
CA VAL A 85 -30.98 -40.72 15.39
C VAL A 85 -31.61 -42.02 15.85
N SER A 86 -32.79 -42.35 15.30
CA SER A 86 -33.57 -43.54 15.66
C SER A 86 -33.81 -43.69 17.18
N GLY A 87 -34.09 -42.58 17.87
CA GLY A 87 -34.32 -42.54 19.32
C GLY A 87 -33.06 -42.63 20.18
N THR A 88 -31.88 -42.70 19.56
CA THR A 88 -30.59 -42.70 20.28
C THR A 88 -30.03 -41.28 20.35
N ASN A 89 -29.74 -40.82 21.57
CA ASN A 89 -29.06 -39.54 21.79
C ASN A 89 -27.57 -39.68 21.45
N LEU A 90 -27.09 -38.92 20.48
CA LEU A 90 -25.69 -38.92 20.05
C LEU A 90 -24.79 -38.01 20.91
N GLY A 91 -25.37 -37.24 21.83
CA GLY A 91 -24.66 -36.33 22.73
C GLY A 91 -24.39 -34.98 22.09
N SER A 92 -23.17 -34.46 22.26
CA SER A 92 -22.73 -33.18 21.71
C SER A 92 -21.34 -33.28 21.12
N LEU A 93 -21.08 -32.48 20.09
CA LEU A 93 -19.74 -32.26 19.54
C LEU A 93 -19.16 -30.94 20.07
N ALA A 94 -17.86 -30.95 20.34
CA ALA A 94 -17.05 -29.76 20.54
C ALA A 94 -16.73 -29.16 19.17
N LEU A 95 -17.08 -27.88 18.97
CA LEU A 95 -16.75 -27.07 17.81
C LEU A 95 -15.56 -26.17 18.15
N SER A 96 -14.46 -26.33 17.42
CA SER A 96 -13.26 -25.50 17.49
C SER A 96 -12.95 -24.86 16.14
N VAL A 97 -12.23 -23.74 16.16
CA VAL A 97 -11.60 -23.18 14.96
C VAL A 97 -10.18 -23.74 14.88
N ASP A 98 -9.94 -24.65 13.95
CA ASP A 98 -8.66 -25.35 13.81
C ASP A 98 -7.67 -24.56 12.94
N GLY A 99 -8.15 -23.60 12.14
CA GLY A 99 -7.30 -22.80 11.26
C GLY A 99 -8.09 -21.73 10.50
N VAL A 100 -7.39 -20.67 10.10
CA VAL A 100 -7.91 -19.62 9.21
C VAL A 100 -6.84 -19.34 8.16
N ARG A 101 -7.24 -19.25 6.90
CA ARG A 101 -6.36 -18.99 5.76
C ARG A 101 -6.93 -17.90 4.88
N THR A 102 -6.16 -16.86 4.60
CA THR A 102 -6.55 -15.81 3.66
C THR A 102 -6.56 -16.36 2.23
N ARG A 103 -7.47 -15.84 1.40
CA ARG A 103 -7.61 -16.24 -0.01
C ARG A 103 -8.11 -15.08 -0.88
N ALA A 104 -7.93 -15.26 -2.19
CA ALA A 104 -8.45 -14.36 -3.20
C ALA A 104 -9.96 -14.12 -3.05
N ALA A 105 -10.37 -12.89 -3.33
CA ALA A 105 -11.76 -12.45 -3.29
C ALA A 105 -11.98 -11.32 -4.32
N PRO A 106 -13.25 -11.01 -4.67
CA PRO A 106 -13.56 -9.87 -5.53
C PRO A 106 -12.95 -8.54 -5.02
N THR A 107 -12.79 -7.57 -5.91
CA THR A 107 -12.26 -6.24 -5.57
C THR A 107 -13.04 -5.59 -4.42
N GLY A 108 -12.33 -5.06 -3.43
CA GLY A 108 -12.91 -4.47 -2.23
C GLY A 108 -13.37 -5.48 -1.17
N GLU A 109 -13.15 -6.78 -1.40
CA GLU A 109 -13.45 -7.85 -0.44
C GLU A 109 -12.16 -8.58 -0.03
N LEU A 110 -12.17 -9.19 1.15
CA LEU A 110 -11.14 -10.12 1.61
C LEU A 110 -11.76 -11.48 1.89
N GLY A 111 -11.12 -12.53 1.38
CA GLY A 111 -11.58 -13.90 1.53
C GLY A 111 -10.81 -14.62 2.63
N PHE A 112 -11.52 -15.46 3.37
CA PHE A 112 -10.95 -16.38 4.34
C PHE A 112 -11.52 -17.78 4.13
N ARG A 113 -10.70 -18.79 4.40
CA ARG A 113 -11.11 -20.17 4.60
C ARG A 113 -10.89 -20.52 6.06
N VAL A 114 -11.98 -20.72 6.78
CA VAL A 114 -12.00 -21.12 8.18
C VAL A 114 -12.16 -22.64 8.24
N LEU A 115 -11.25 -23.32 8.92
CA LEU A 115 -11.30 -24.75 9.19
C LEU A 115 -11.92 -24.93 10.58
N LEU A 116 -13.10 -25.54 10.64
CA LEU A 116 -13.77 -25.85 11.89
C LEU A 116 -13.61 -27.34 12.21
N GLY A 117 -13.11 -27.64 13.40
CA GLY A 117 -13.03 -28.98 13.95
C GLY A 117 -14.29 -29.33 14.73
N LEU A 118 -14.82 -30.53 14.47
CA LEU A 118 -15.88 -31.13 15.28
C LEU A 118 -15.33 -32.38 15.96
N ALA A 119 -15.32 -32.38 17.29
CA ALA A 119 -14.73 -33.46 18.09
C ALA A 119 -15.69 -33.99 19.16
N GLN A 120 -15.55 -35.27 19.51
CA GLN A 120 -16.21 -35.88 20.66
C GLN A 120 -15.13 -36.31 21.66
N GLY A 121 -14.99 -35.57 22.76
CA GLY A 121 -13.84 -35.73 23.66
C GLY A 121 -12.53 -35.43 22.92
N LYS A 122 -11.61 -36.41 22.87
CA LYS A 122 -10.32 -36.29 22.16
C LYS A 122 -10.36 -36.76 20.71
N ARG A 123 -11.51 -37.26 20.24
CA ARG A 123 -11.63 -37.86 18.91
C ARG A 123 -12.20 -36.84 17.93
N SER A 124 -11.43 -36.50 16.89
CA SER A 124 -11.95 -35.74 15.75
C SER A 124 -13.00 -36.58 15.00
N VAL A 125 -14.15 -35.98 14.76
CA VAL A 125 -15.29 -36.58 14.06
C VAL A 125 -15.35 -36.06 12.63
N LEU A 126 -15.33 -34.73 12.47
CA LEU A 126 -15.50 -34.06 11.19
C LEU A 126 -14.70 -32.76 11.15
N THR A 127 -14.33 -32.35 9.95
CA THR A 127 -13.80 -31.01 9.68
C THR A 127 -14.71 -30.34 8.67
N VAL A 128 -15.09 -29.11 8.97
CA VAL A 128 -15.93 -28.26 8.11
C VAL A 128 -15.07 -27.13 7.57
N ASN A 129 -15.10 -26.92 6.25
CA ASN A 129 -14.50 -25.74 5.64
C ASN A 129 -15.56 -24.66 5.54
N VAL A 130 -15.29 -23.45 5.98
CA VAL A 130 -16.19 -22.31 5.80
C VAL A 130 -15.47 -21.25 5.00
N ASP A 131 -15.96 -20.99 3.80
CA ASP A 131 -15.47 -19.90 2.97
C ASP A 131 -16.20 -18.62 3.38
N ALA A 132 -15.47 -17.70 4.01
CA ALA A 132 -15.96 -16.40 4.46
C ALA A 132 -15.46 -15.30 3.53
N ARG A 133 -16.30 -14.31 3.25
CA ARG A 133 -15.91 -13.07 2.57
C ARG A 133 -16.33 -11.88 3.40
N ILE A 134 -15.42 -10.94 3.60
CA ILE A 134 -15.67 -9.71 4.34
C ILE A 134 -15.46 -8.47 3.48
N ARG A 135 -16.07 -7.36 3.89
CA ARG A 135 -15.75 -6.03 3.40
C ARG A 135 -14.96 -5.27 4.47
N PRO A 136 -13.66 -5.07 4.28
CA PRO A 136 -12.87 -4.24 5.19
C PRO A 136 -13.42 -2.82 5.29
N ARG A 137 -13.26 -2.21 6.47
CA ARG A 137 -13.60 -0.81 6.69
C ARG A 137 -12.40 0.05 6.33
N LEU A 138 -12.59 0.93 5.34
CA LEU A 138 -11.55 1.83 4.83
C LEU A 138 -11.90 3.25 5.24
N ASP A 139 -11.05 3.88 6.06
CA ASP A 139 -11.17 5.30 6.39
C ASP A 139 -9.97 6.08 5.85
N PRO A 140 -10.09 6.68 4.64
CA PRO A 140 -9.02 7.49 4.08
C PRO A 140 -8.77 8.77 4.89
N GLY A 141 -9.74 9.27 5.66
CA GLY A 141 -9.60 10.51 6.42
C GLY A 141 -8.67 10.37 7.63
N SER A 142 -8.72 9.21 8.31
CA SER A 142 -7.79 8.84 9.37
C SER A 142 -6.57 8.05 8.87
N GLY A 143 -6.53 7.67 7.60
CA GLY A 143 -5.50 6.79 7.05
C GLY A 143 -5.54 5.37 7.64
N ARG A 144 -6.68 4.97 8.18
CA ARG A 144 -6.84 3.71 8.89
C ARG A 144 -7.53 2.67 8.02
N LEU A 145 -6.87 1.53 7.86
CA LEU A 145 -7.45 0.32 7.27
C LEU A 145 -7.74 -0.66 8.39
N ILE A 146 -9.02 -0.99 8.58
CA ILE A 146 -9.47 -1.99 9.56
C ILE A 146 -9.99 -3.20 8.79
N VAL A 147 -9.28 -4.30 8.95
CA VAL A 147 -9.69 -5.62 8.48
C VAL A 147 -10.06 -6.42 9.70
N ALA A 148 -11.33 -6.78 9.86
CA ALA A 148 -11.78 -7.61 10.98
C ALA A 148 -12.76 -8.67 10.47
N LEU A 149 -12.69 -9.89 11.02
CA LEU A 149 -13.66 -10.95 10.74
C LEU A 149 -14.92 -10.80 11.61
N GLU A 150 -15.43 -9.58 11.73
CA GLU A 150 -16.61 -9.26 12.55
C GLU A 150 -17.91 -9.68 11.84
N GLY A 151 -18.93 -10.09 12.60
CA GLY A 151 -20.22 -10.50 12.06
C GLY A 151 -20.93 -9.45 11.19
N SER A 152 -20.66 -8.16 11.43
CA SER A 152 -21.20 -7.05 10.63
C SER A 152 -20.52 -6.86 9.28
N ASP A 153 -19.27 -7.32 9.15
CA ASP A 153 -18.43 -7.07 7.97
C ASP A 153 -18.47 -8.26 6.99
N ILE A 154 -19.06 -9.38 7.41
CA ILE A 154 -19.23 -10.58 6.60
C ILE A 154 -20.35 -10.41 5.58
N ILE A 155 -19.98 -10.58 4.31
CA ILE A 155 -20.87 -10.53 3.16
C ILE A 155 -21.37 -11.93 2.78
N ALA A 156 -20.50 -12.94 2.90
CA ALA A 156 -20.82 -14.32 2.56
C ALA A 156 -20.15 -15.29 3.53
N LEU A 157 -20.85 -16.37 3.85
CA LEU A 157 -20.37 -17.45 4.71
C LEU A 157 -20.90 -18.77 4.14
N GLU A 158 -20.03 -19.49 3.45
CA GLU A 158 -20.38 -20.67 2.66
C GLU A 158 -19.71 -21.91 3.25
N PRO A 159 -20.43 -22.69 4.07
CA PRO A 159 -19.87 -23.87 4.69
C PRO A 159 -19.88 -25.03 3.67
N SER A 160 -18.79 -25.79 3.60
CA SER A 160 -18.64 -27.00 2.78
C SER A 160 -17.92 -28.14 3.53
N ILE A 161 -18.24 -29.38 3.15
CA ILE A 161 -17.57 -30.59 3.61
C ILE A 161 -17.23 -31.43 2.38
N ASP A 162 -16.04 -32.03 2.39
CA ASP A 162 -15.60 -32.92 1.32
C ASP A 162 -16.22 -34.34 1.44
N ALA A 163 -16.14 -35.12 0.36
CA ALA A 163 -16.68 -36.48 0.34
C ALA A 163 -16.05 -37.38 1.43
N ALA A 164 -14.77 -37.16 1.75
CA ALA A 164 -14.06 -37.88 2.80
C ALA A 164 -14.61 -37.56 4.20
N GLY A 165 -14.97 -36.30 4.47
CA GLY A 165 -15.64 -35.85 5.68
C GLY A 165 -17.00 -36.50 5.85
N ARG A 166 -17.82 -36.53 4.79
CA ARG A 166 -19.13 -37.21 4.81
C ARG A 166 -18.99 -38.71 5.13
N LYS A 167 -18.02 -39.39 4.51
CA LYS A 167 -17.74 -40.81 4.79
C LYS A 167 -17.30 -41.04 6.25
N ARG A 168 -16.43 -40.17 6.77
CA ARG A 168 -15.99 -40.22 8.19
C ARG A 168 -17.16 -40.03 9.14
N LEU A 169 -18.07 -39.10 8.84
CA LEU A 169 -19.26 -38.88 9.64
C LEU A 169 -20.18 -40.11 9.62
N GLY A 170 -20.46 -40.69 8.46
CA GLY A 170 -21.26 -41.92 8.35
C GLY A 170 -20.67 -43.10 9.15
N ALA A 171 -19.35 -43.30 9.05
CA ALA A 171 -18.65 -44.31 9.85
C ALA A 171 -18.73 -44.03 11.36
N TRP A 172 -18.66 -42.76 11.76
CA TRP A 172 -18.82 -42.37 13.16
C TRP A 172 -20.25 -42.59 13.65
N ILE A 173 -21.29 -42.20 12.89
CA ILE A 173 -22.70 -42.47 13.21
C ILE A 173 -22.91 -43.97 13.40
N GLY A 174 -22.47 -44.78 12.44
CA GLY A 174 -22.58 -46.24 12.51
C GLY A 174 -21.97 -46.80 13.78
N ALA A 175 -20.80 -46.29 14.21
CA ALA A 175 -20.15 -46.72 15.45
C ALA A 175 -20.91 -46.35 16.74
N GLN A 176 -21.78 -45.34 16.71
CA GLN A 176 -22.62 -44.96 17.86
C GLN A 176 -23.90 -45.80 17.96
N LEU A 177 -24.31 -46.45 16.86
CA LEU A 177 -25.56 -47.20 16.83
C LEU A 177 -25.43 -48.58 17.50
N PRO A 178 -26.46 -49.02 18.25
CA PRO A 178 -26.53 -50.39 18.75
C PRO A 178 -26.37 -51.42 17.62
N ALA A 179 -25.76 -52.57 17.91
CA ALA A 179 -25.49 -53.61 16.91
C ALA A 179 -26.74 -54.03 16.10
N ALA A 180 -27.90 -54.13 16.77
CA ALA A 180 -29.16 -54.46 16.12
C ALA A 180 -29.61 -53.40 15.09
N ALA A 181 -29.40 -52.11 15.37
CA ALA A 181 -29.73 -51.04 14.42
C ALA A 181 -28.77 -51.03 13.22
N ARG A 182 -27.48 -51.28 13.45
CA ARG A 182 -26.50 -51.42 12.37
C ARG A 182 -26.80 -52.57 11.39
N MET A 183 -27.42 -53.66 11.85
CA MET A 183 -27.78 -54.78 10.97
C MET A 183 -28.95 -54.45 10.02
N LEU A 184 -29.71 -53.41 10.33
CA LEU A 184 -30.89 -53.00 9.56
C LEU A 184 -30.59 -51.86 8.57
N LEU A 185 -29.45 -51.20 8.71
CA LEU A 185 -29.04 -50.06 7.87
C LEU A 185 -27.94 -50.52 6.91
N ASP A 186 -28.18 -50.36 5.62
CA ASP A 186 -27.12 -50.52 4.63
C ASP A 186 -26.25 -49.27 4.54
N ASP A 187 -25.13 -49.38 3.84
CA ASP A 187 -24.19 -48.27 3.66
C ASP A 187 -24.83 -47.07 2.94
N ALA A 188 -25.84 -47.31 2.10
CA ALA A 188 -26.59 -46.26 1.40
C ALA A 188 -27.42 -45.43 2.38
N THR A 189 -28.20 -46.07 3.25
CA THR A 189 -29.02 -45.41 4.28
C THR A 189 -28.15 -44.67 5.28
N LEU A 190 -27.01 -45.24 5.70
CA LEU A 190 -26.04 -44.54 6.54
C LEU A 190 -25.45 -43.31 5.84
N GLY A 191 -25.26 -43.38 4.52
CA GLY A 191 -24.82 -42.25 3.70
C GLY A 191 -25.86 -41.12 3.65
N GLU A 192 -27.14 -41.46 3.48
CA GLU A 192 -28.25 -40.50 3.51
C GLU A 192 -28.39 -39.82 4.87
N LEU A 193 -28.39 -40.60 5.96
CA LEU A 193 -28.40 -40.07 7.33
C LEU A 193 -27.20 -39.16 7.61
N ALA A 194 -26.01 -39.53 7.12
CA ALA A 194 -24.83 -38.68 7.23
C ALA A 194 -24.99 -37.38 6.43
N GLY A 195 -25.67 -37.41 5.28
CA GLY A 195 -26.00 -36.24 4.49
C GLY A 195 -26.94 -35.28 5.23
N GLU A 196 -28.06 -35.78 5.73
CA GLU A 196 -29.02 -34.98 6.50
C GLU A 196 -28.40 -34.39 7.76
N LEU A 197 -27.69 -35.21 8.54
CA LEU A 197 -26.98 -34.75 9.73
C LEU A 197 -25.89 -33.73 9.37
N THR A 198 -25.21 -33.91 8.23
CA THR A 198 -24.25 -32.93 7.74
C THR A 198 -24.93 -31.59 7.51
N ASP A 199 -26.01 -31.53 6.76
CA ASP A 199 -26.67 -30.26 6.41
C ASP A 199 -27.20 -29.54 7.66
N GLU A 200 -27.73 -30.28 8.62
CA GLU A 200 -28.16 -29.73 9.91
C GLU A 200 -26.97 -29.23 10.74
N LEU A 201 -25.89 -30.03 10.88
CA LEU A 201 -24.67 -29.63 11.56
C LEU A 201 -24.06 -28.38 10.94
N MET A 202 -24.08 -28.27 9.62
CA MET A 202 -23.56 -27.13 8.88
C MET A 202 -24.37 -25.87 9.17
N THR A 203 -25.69 -26.00 9.16
CA THR A 203 -26.59 -24.91 9.50
C THR A 203 -26.37 -24.44 10.94
N GLN A 204 -26.29 -25.38 11.88
CA GLN A 204 -26.07 -25.07 13.30
C GLN A 204 -24.68 -24.49 13.56
N ALA A 205 -23.62 -25.10 13.02
CA ALA A 205 -22.25 -24.64 13.17
C ALA A 205 -22.07 -23.24 12.58
N THR A 206 -22.64 -22.97 11.40
CA THR A 206 -22.58 -21.65 10.76
C THR A 206 -23.35 -20.60 11.57
N ALA A 207 -24.53 -20.95 12.08
CA ALA A 207 -25.31 -20.05 12.94
C ALA A 207 -24.65 -19.78 14.31
N ARG A 208 -23.89 -20.75 14.84
CA ARG A 208 -23.11 -20.60 16.07
C ARG A 208 -21.84 -19.81 15.84
N LEU A 209 -21.06 -20.16 14.81
CA LEU A 209 -19.92 -19.37 14.32
C LEU A 209 -20.36 -17.92 14.23
N ARG A 210 -21.48 -17.65 13.54
CA ARG A 210 -21.96 -16.30 13.31
C ARG A 210 -22.29 -15.49 14.56
N ARG A 211 -22.87 -16.12 15.57
CA ARG A 211 -23.40 -15.43 16.76
C ARG A 211 -22.44 -15.41 17.94
N GLU A 212 -21.54 -16.39 18.02
CA GLU A 212 -20.77 -16.68 19.24
C GLU A 212 -19.27 -16.72 19.00
N LEU A 213 -18.78 -16.92 17.77
CA LEU A 213 -17.34 -16.99 17.50
C LEU A 213 -16.86 -15.89 16.57
N LEU A 214 -17.71 -15.31 15.71
CA LEU A 214 -17.28 -14.26 14.78
C LEU A 214 -16.91 -12.97 15.48
N ASP A 215 -17.54 -12.64 16.61
CA ASP A 215 -17.18 -11.42 17.34
C ASP A 215 -15.81 -11.61 18.00
N ASP A 216 -15.59 -12.75 18.67
CA ASP A 216 -14.27 -13.13 19.22
C ASP A 216 -13.20 -13.26 18.11
N LEU A 217 -13.51 -13.94 17.00
CA LEU A 217 -12.64 -14.01 15.81
C LEU A 217 -12.43 -12.63 15.20
N GLY A 218 -13.41 -11.74 15.28
CA GLY A 218 -13.33 -10.37 14.79
C GLY A 218 -12.31 -9.57 15.57
N GLU A 219 -12.30 -9.71 16.89
CA GLU A 219 -11.29 -9.13 17.77
C GLU A 219 -9.90 -9.73 17.52
N LEU A 220 -9.80 -11.05 17.38
CA LEU A 220 -8.52 -11.74 17.18
C LEU A 220 -7.93 -11.58 15.77
N VAL A 221 -8.80 -11.46 14.76
CA VAL A 221 -8.44 -11.23 13.35
C VAL A 221 -8.61 -9.75 12.99
N ARG A 222 -8.47 -8.86 13.98
CA ARG A 222 -8.41 -7.43 13.73
C ARG A 222 -7.00 -7.04 13.34
N PHE A 223 -6.81 -6.83 12.04
CA PHE A 223 -5.64 -6.16 11.51
C PHE A 223 -5.96 -4.69 11.32
N GLU A 224 -5.14 -3.86 11.93
CA GLU A 224 -5.18 -2.43 11.79
C GLU A 224 -3.88 -1.98 11.13
N LEU A 225 -4.01 -1.30 10.00
CA LEU A 225 -2.90 -0.62 9.37
C LEU A 225 -3.13 0.88 9.49
N ASP A 226 -2.38 1.48 10.38
CA ASP A 226 -2.27 2.93 10.46
C ASP A 226 -1.26 3.39 9.41
N LEU A 227 -1.78 4.01 8.35
CA LEU A 227 -0.93 4.69 7.40
C LEU A 227 -0.38 5.96 8.08
N PRO A 228 0.83 6.40 7.74
CA PRO A 228 1.39 7.61 8.34
C PRO A 228 0.40 8.78 8.23
N GLU A 229 0.05 9.42 9.36
CA GLU A 229 -0.86 10.59 9.42
C GLU A 229 -0.44 11.71 8.44
N ALA A 230 0.86 11.71 8.14
CA ALA A 230 1.54 12.53 7.16
C ALA A 230 1.02 12.44 5.72
N LEU A 231 0.39 11.32 5.35
CA LEU A 231 -0.06 11.04 3.99
C LEU A 231 -1.45 11.62 3.78
N PRO A 232 -1.62 12.66 2.95
CA PRO A 232 -2.94 13.23 2.72
C PRO A 232 -3.69 12.33 1.72
N LEU A 233 -4.36 11.32 2.25
CA LEU A 233 -5.05 10.30 1.47
C LEU A 233 -6.40 10.81 0.98
N ALA A 234 -6.72 10.45 -0.25
CA ALA A 234 -7.99 10.73 -0.89
C ALA A 234 -8.83 9.46 -1.10
N ALA A 235 -8.18 8.32 -1.30
CA ALA A 235 -8.84 7.03 -1.40
C ALA A 235 -7.89 5.89 -1.02
N ILE A 236 -8.50 4.82 -0.51
CA ILE A 236 -7.86 3.51 -0.27
C ILE A 236 -8.68 2.49 -1.05
N ALA A 237 -8.02 1.60 -1.79
CA ALA A 237 -8.64 0.48 -2.46
C ALA A 237 -7.93 -0.82 -2.08
N LEU A 238 -8.68 -1.92 -2.05
CA LEU A 238 -8.19 -3.22 -1.64
C LEU A 238 -8.44 -4.25 -2.73
N ARG A 239 -7.43 -5.07 -3.03
CA ARG A 239 -7.50 -6.17 -3.99
C ARG A 239 -6.93 -7.44 -3.37
N SER A 240 -7.76 -8.48 -3.36
CA SER A 240 -7.40 -9.79 -2.81
C SER A 240 -6.96 -10.71 -3.93
N GLY A 241 -5.65 -10.79 -4.13
CA GLY A 241 -5.00 -11.63 -5.11
C GLY A 241 -4.94 -13.11 -4.76
N GLU A 242 -4.26 -13.91 -5.59
CA GLU A 242 -4.06 -15.35 -5.27
C GLU A 242 -3.18 -15.57 -4.04
N ARG A 243 -2.24 -14.66 -3.78
CA ARG A 243 -1.24 -14.78 -2.71
C ARG A 243 -1.02 -13.49 -1.90
N TYR A 244 -1.40 -12.35 -2.45
CA TYR A 244 -1.11 -11.05 -1.88
C TYR A 244 -2.40 -10.27 -1.68
N LEU A 245 -2.44 -9.53 -0.58
CA LEU A 245 -3.36 -8.43 -0.36
C LEU A 245 -2.71 -7.15 -0.89
N ASP A 246 -3.25 -6.60 -1.97
CA ASP A 246 -2.80 -5.30 -2.49
C ASP A 246 -3.67 -4.19 -1.90
N ILE A 247 -3.02 -3.21 -1.28
CA ILE A 247 -3.62 -1.99 -0.71
C ILE A 247 -3.13 -0.82 -1.54
N ASP A 248 -4.02 -0.25 -2.33
CA ASP A 248 -3.72 0.84 -3.23
C ASP A 248 -4.17 2.17 -2.63
N LEU A 249 -3.23 3.11 -2.58
CA LEU A 249 -3.41 4.40 -1.97
C LEU A 249 -3.38 5.48 -3.04
N ARG A 250 -4.34 6.42 -2.93
CA ARG A 250 -4.38 7.62 -3.74
C ARG A 250 -4.35 8.84 -2.83
N THR A 251 -3.45 9.77 -3.11
CA THR A 251 -3.27 11.00 -2.32
C THR A 251 -4.06 12.17 -2.91
N THR A 252 -4.26 13.22 -2.13
CA THR A 252 -4.74 14.54 -2.63
C THR A 252 -3.62 15.39 -3.22
N LEU A 253 -2.38 14.92 -3.12
CA LEU A 253 -1.19 15.53 -3.74
C LEU A 253 -1.28 15.49 -5.27
N PRO A 254 -0.65 16.45 -5.95
CA PRO A 254 -0.61 16.50 -7.40
C PRO A 254 0.36 15.44 -7.93
N VAL A 255 -0.22 14.39 -8.49
CA VAL A 255 0.45 13.24 -9.09
C VAL A 255 -0.17 13.08 -10.48
N ASP A 256 0.63 13.25 -11.52
CA ASP A 256 0.19 13.27 -12.91
C ASP A 256 0.40 11.90 -13.58
N THR A 257 1.37 11.13 -13.09
CA THR A 257 1.79 9.81 -13.56
C THR A 257 1.57 8.77 -12.45
N PRO A 258 0.33 8.35 -12.20
CA PRO A 258 0.06 7.33 -11.19
C PRO A 258 0.67 5.97 -11.60
N LEU A 259 0.72 5.05 -10.64
CA LEU A 259 1.15 3.68 -10.92
C LEU A 259 0.28 3.05 -12.03
N PRO A 260 0.89 2.22 -12.90
CA PRO A 260 0.16 1.52 -13.95
C PRO A 260 -1.07 0.79 -13.39
N ALA A 261 -2.17 0.89 -14.13
CA ALA A 261 -3.41 0.22 -13.78
C ALA A 261 -3.18 -1.29 -13.70
N VAL A 262 -3.76 -1.92 -12.68
CA VAL A 262 -3.66 -3.36 -12.51
C VAL A 262 -4.63 -4.04 -13.49
N THR A 263 -4.10 -4.82 -14.42
CA THR A 263 -4.89 -5.70 -15.30
C THR A 263 -5.11 -7.04 -14.60
N GLY A 264 -6.30 -7.25 -14.02
CA GLY A 264 -6.65 -8.47 -13.29
C GLY A 264 -6.78 -8.29 -11.78
N THR A 265 -6.50 -9.34 -11.01
CA THR A 265 -6.71 -9.41 -9.55
C THR A 265 -5.47 -9.08 -8.72
N THR A 266 -4.28 -8.98 -9.33
CA THR A 266 -3.01 -8.75 -8.62
C THR A 266 -2.11 -7.76 -9.34
N ARG A 267 -1.42 -6.91 -8.56
CA ARG A 267 -0.32 -6.12 -9.07
C ARG A 267 0.89 -7.01 -9.35
N THR A 268 1.54 -6.81 -10.49
CA THR A 268 2.81 -7.47 -10.81
C THR A 268 3.88 -7.06 -9.79
N ARG A 269 4.46 -8.05 -9.10
CA ARG A 269 5.59 -7.82 -8.18
C ARG A 269 6.92 -7.67 -8.91
N ALA A 270 7.89 -7.05 -8.25
CA ALA A 270 9.27 -7.08 -8.70
C ALA A 270 9.79 -8.53 -8.68
N ALA A 271 10.44 -8.95 -9.77
CA ALA A 271 10.71 -10.37 -10.04
C ALA A 271 11.84 -10.94 -9.16
N ASP A 272 12.73 -10.06 -8.71
CA ASP A 272 13.88 -10.30 -7.85
C ASP A 272 13.55 -10.21 -6.36
N LEU A 273 12.37 -9.70 -6.02
CA LEU A 273 11.95 -9.55 -4.64
C LEU A 273 11.45 -10.87 -4.05
N HIS A 274 11.99 -11.26 -2.90
CA HIS A 274 11.58 -12.49 -2.22
C HIS A 274 10.05 -12.48 -1.95
N PRO A 275 9.32 -13.56 -2.24
CA PRO A 275 7.86 -13.55 -2.22
C PRO A 275 7.24 -13.25 -0.85
N ASN A 276 7.93 -13.61 0.24
CA ASN A 276 7.42 -13.36 1.60
C ASN A 276 7.74 -11.96 2.13
N LEU A 277 8.36 -11.09 1.32
CA LEU A 277 8.50 -9.68 1.69
C LEU A 277 7.21 -8.94 1.39
N ILE A 278 6.93 -7.91 2.17
CA ILE A 278 5.93 -6.91 1.83
C ILE A 278 6.53 -6.02 0.73
N GLN A 279 5.81 -5.77 -0.36
CA GLN A 279 6.28 -4.86 -1.41
C GLN A 279 5.58 -3.51 -1.28
N VAL A 280 6.35 -2.43 -1.27
CA VAL A 280 5.83 -1.07 -1.45
C VAL A 280 6.26 -0.58 -2.82
N VAL A 281 5.32 -0.06 -3.58
CA VAL A 281 5.58 0.60 -4.87
C VAL A 281 5.06 2.02 -4.78
N VAL A 282 5.89 2.98 -5.15
CA VAL A 282 5.57 4.41 -5.14
C VAL A 282 5.82 4.95 -6.55
N ALA A 283 4.86 5.66 -7.13
CA ALA A 283 5.10 6.38 -8.37
C ALA A 283 6.15 7.48 -8.11
N GLY A 284 7.08 7.69 -9.04
CA GLY A 284 8.19 8.62 -8.82
C GLY A 284 7.73 10.07 -8.59
N ASP A 285 6.71 10.50 -9.32
CA ASP A 285 6.06 11.79 -9.13
C ASP A 285 5.29 11.87 -7.80
N ALA A 286 4.67 10.79 -7.34
CA ALA A 286 4.08 10.69 -6.01
C ALA A 286 5.16 10.82 -4.91
N ALA A 287 6.35 10.24 -5.11
CA ALA A 287 7.47 10.39 -4.20
C ALA A 287 7.96 11.87 -4.14
N ALA A 288 8.08 12.54 -5.28
CA ALA A 288 8.41 13.95 -5.35
C ALA A 288 7.34 14.83 -4.66
N ALA A 289 6.06 14.56 -4.92
CA ALA A 289 4.96 15.27 -4.31
C ALA A 289 4.93 15.09 -2.78
N LEU A 290 5.22 13.88 -2.29
CA LEU A 290 5.35 13.58 -0.86
C LEU A 290 6.53 14.32 -0.21
N ALA A 291 7.68 14.40 -0.89
CA ALA A 291 8.82 15.18 -0.42
C ALA A 291 8.46 16.68 -0.28
N ASN A 292 7.77 17.25 -1.28
CA ASN A 292 7.32 18.64 -1.23
C ASN A 292 6.30 18.89 -0.11
N GLU A 293 5.40 17.94 0.14
CA GLU A 293 4.48 18.03 1.29
C GLU A 293 5.22 17.93 2.63
N ALA A 294 6.25 17.09 2.72
CA ALA A 294 7.10 17.01 3.92
C ALA A 294 7.88 18.30 4.15
N VAL A 295 8.36 18.97 3.09
CA VAL A 295 8.95 20.32 3.18
C VAL A 295 7.93 21.34 3.67
N ARG A 296 6.73 21.36 3.07
CA ARG A 296 5.64 22.29 3.41
C ARG A 296 5.17 22.16 4.85
N SER A 297 5.08 20.92 5.35
CA SER A 297 4.69 20.60 6.72
C SER A 297 5.85 20.76 7.74
N GLY A 298 7.05 21.10 7.27
CA GLY A 298 8.23 21.32 8.13
C GLY A 298 8.92 20.04 8.61
N ARG A 299 8.58 18.88 8.06
CA ARG A 299 9.25 17.59 8.35
C ARG A 299 10.58 17.45 7.61
N LEU A 300 10.72 18.09 6.46
CA LEU A 300 11.98 18.23 5.74
C LEU A 300 12.39 19.70 5.67
N PRO A 301 13.70 20.01 5.64
CA PRO A 301 14.17 21.37 5.46
C PRO A 301 13.74 21.94 4.10
N GLY A 302 13.01 23.05 4.12
CA GLY A 302 12.66 23.80 2.90
C GLY A 302 13.73 24.79 2.44
N ARG A 303 14.76 25.03 3.27
CA ARG A 303 15.83 25.99 3.03
C ARG A 303 17.20 25.38 3.27
N TRP A 304 18.14 25.80 2.42
CA TRP A 304 19.49 25.26 2.34
C TRP A 304 20.50 26.40 2.08
N THR A 305 21.72 26.25 2.58
CA THR A 305 22.85 27.14 2.24
C THR A 305 23.35 26.90 0.83
N LEU A 306 24.21 27.78 0.30
CA LEU A 306 24.87 27.58 -1.00
C LEU A 306 25.79 26.35 -1.03
N GLU A 307 26.27 25.92 0.14
CA GLU A 307 27.07 24.71 0.34
C GLU A 307 26.21 23.44 0.36
N GLY A 308 24.89 23.55 0.39
CA GLY A 308 23.97 22.41 0.43
C GLY A 308 23.76 21.87 1.84
N GLU A 309 23.88 22.70 2.87
CA GLU A 309 23.53 22.34 4.25
C GLU A 309 22.13 22.85 4.61
N ALA A 310 21.35 22.05 5.33
CA ALA A 310 20.03 22.45 5.77
C ALA A 310 20.11 23.58 6.81
N ASP A 311 19.51 24.73 6.52
CA ASP A 311 19.49 25.89 7.41
C ASP A 311 18.14 26.63 7.25
N PRO A 312 17.36 26.85 8.33
CA PRO A 312 16.15 27.67 8.29
C PRO A 312 16.36 29.09 7.74
N ARG A 313 17.59 29.62 7.79
CA ARG A 313 18.03 30.91 7.25
C ARG A 313 18.80 30.80 5.94
N GLY A 314 18.97 29.58 5.41
CA GLY A 314 19.66 29.34 4.15
C GLY A 314 19.06 30.13 2.99
N GLU A 315 19.90 30.46 2.01
CA GLU A 315 19.56 31.35 0.90
C GLU A 315 18.81 30.65 -0.25
N LEU A 316 18.83 29.32 -0.28
CA LEU A 316 18.17 28.51 -1.31
C LEU A 316 16.90 27.90 -0.76
N TYR A 317 15.80 28.09 -1.48
CA TYR A 317 14.61 27.26 -1.35
C TYR A 317 14.76 26.04 -2.22
N ALA A 318 14.37 24.87 -1.72
CA ALA A 318 14.45 23.61 -2.45
C ALA A 318 13.07 23.00 -2.69
N GLY A 319 12.93 22.38 -3.85
CA GLY A 319 11.76 21.60 -4.24
C GLY A 319 12.17 20.39 -5.07
N VAL A 320 11.28 19.41 -5.16
CA VAL A 320 11.54 18.16 -5.88
C VAL A 320 10.51 17.99 -7.00
N GLY A 321 10.95 17.52 -8.16
CA GLY A 321 10.09 17.18 -9.30
C GLY A 321 10.41 15.78 -9.83
N TRP A 322 9.51 15.27 -10.68
CA TRP A 322 9.73 14.03 -11.42
C TRP A 322 9.28 14.18 -12.87
N VAL A 323 10.09 13.75 -13.83
CA VAL A 323 9.81 13.81 -15.26
C VAL A 323 9.66 12.39 -15.79
N GLU A 324 8.41 11.98 -16.03
CA GLU A 324 8.09 10.64 -16.56
C GLU A 324 8.83 10.36 -17.88
N GLY A 325 9.36 9.14 -18.01
CA GLY A 325 10.00 8.66 -19.23
C GLY A 325 11.36 9.29 -19.55
N ALA A 326 11.86 10.21 -18.71
CA ALA A 326 13.19 10.77 -18.85
C ALA A 326 14.27 9.79 -18.34
N ALA A 327 15.47 9.85 -18.92
CA ALA A 327 16.60 9.03 -18.46
C ALA A 327 17.10 9.46 -17.07
N ASP A 328 16.97 10.75 -16.76
CA ASP A 328 17.33 11.39 -15.48
C ASP A 328 16.04 12.02 -14.89
N PRO A 329 15.10 11.20 -14.37
CA PRO A 329 13.74 11.66 -14.10
C PRO A 329 13.60 12.50 -12.83
N LEU A 330 14.52 12.41 -11.88
CA LEU A 330 14.44 13.18 -10.63
C LEU A 330 14.92 14.61 -10.85
N GLU A 331 14.08 15.59 -10.51
CA GLU A 331 14.44 17.01 -10.54
C GLU A 331 14.64 17.56 -9.12
N LEU A 332 15.70 18.34 -8.93
CA LEU A 332 15.87 19.22 -7.79
C LEU A 332 15.80 20.65 -8.28
N LEU A 333 14.80 21.38 -7.77
CA LEU A 333 14.56 22.78 -8.10
C LEU A 333 15.09 23.64 -6.96
N LEU A 334 15.97 24.58 -7.28
CA LEU A 334 16.64 25.45 -6.31
C LEU A 334 16.36 26.90 -6.66
N TRP A 335 15.74 27.66 -5.75
CA TRP A 335 15.46 29.08 -5.92
C TRP A 335 16.23 29.93 -4.92
N LYS A 336 16.98 30.92 -5.41
CA LYS A 336 17.52 32.04 -4.65
C LYS A 336 16.66 33.26 -4.96
N MET A 337 16.07 33.87 -3.93
CA MET A 337 15.01 34.89 -4.11
C MET A 337 15.48 36.32 -3.84
N ASP A 338 16.66 36.51 -3.26
CA ASP A 338 17.22 37.81 -2.86
C ASP A 338 18.09 38.45 -3.97
N GLU A 339 18.94 39.43 -3.62
CA GLU A 339 19.70 40.35 -4.51
C GLU A 339 20.34 39.75 -5.78
N GLU A 340 20.62 38.44 -5.79
CA GLU A 340 21.07 37.67 -6.95
C GLU A 340 20.09 36.54 -7.31
N CYS A 341 18.88 36.89 -7.77
CA CYS A 341 17.85 35.89 -8.03
C CYS A 341 18.28 34.83 -9.06
N ALA A 342 18.04 33.58 -8.70
CA ALA A 342 18.37 32.42 -9.52
C ALA A 342 17.34 31.31 -9.31
N HIS A 343 17.02 30.60 -10.36
CA HIS A 343 16.32 29.32 -10.32
C HIS A 343 17.16 28.32 -11.12
N VAL A 344 17.59 27.26 -10.47
CA VAL A 344 18.42 26.19 -11.05
C VAL A 344 17.63 24.90 -10.96
N VAL A 345 17.53 24.18 -12.08
CA VAL A 345 16.97 22.83 -12.14
C VAL A 345 18.11 21.84 -12.34
N LEU A 346 18.27 20.92 -11.40
CA LEU A 346 19.18 19.80 -11.50
C LEU A 346 18.38 18.54 -11.85
N ARG A 347 18.83 17.76 -12.82
CA ARG A 347 18.25 16.45 -13.16
C ARG A 347 19.25 15.35 -12.93
N GLY A 348 18.83 14.27 -12.29
CA GLY A 348 19.69 13.12 -12.03
C GLY A 348 18.95 11.81 -12.09
N ARG A 349 19.72 10.73 -12.20
CA ARG A 349 19.16 9.39 -12.08
C ARG A 349 18.99 9.07 -10.60
N PRO A 350 17.76 8.85 -10.11
CA PRO A 350 17.54 8.48 -8.73
C PRO A 350 18.18 7.12 -8.44
N VAL A 351 18.79 7.01 -7.26
CA VAL A 351 19.38 5.78 -6.74
C VAL A 351 18.76 5.49 -5.39
N LEU A 352 18.40 4.23 -5.21
CA LEU A 352 17.80 3.72 -4.01
C LEU A 352 18.41 2.34 -3.76
N ARG A 353 19.10 2.16 -2.64
CA ARG A 353 19.76 0.89 -2.30
C ARG A 353 19.82 0.69 -0.79
N VAL A 354 19.81 -0.57 -0.37
CA VAL A 354 20.02 -0.94 1.04
C VAL A 354 21.47 -1.32 1.24
N GLU A 355 22.17 -0.61 2.14
CA GLU A 355 23.54 -0.89 2.53
C GLU A 355 23.59 -1.26 4.02
N GLY A 356 23.65 -2.56 4.31
CA GLY A 356 23.60 -3.05 5.68
C GLY A 356 22.26 -2.75 6.35
N SER A 357 22.25 -1.84 7.33
CA SER A 357 21.05 -1.35 8.03
C SER A 357 20.65 0.07 7.63
N ALA A 358 21.30 0.64 6.61
CA ALA A 358 20.99 1.95 6.08
C ALA A 358 20.28 1.83 4.74
N LEU A 359 19.29 2.70 4.53
CA LEU A 359 18.74 2.98 3.22
C LEU A 359 19.49 4.18 2.65
N GLU A 360 20.12 3.98 1.52
CA GLU A 360 20.75 5.04 0.76
C GLU A 360 19.76 5.57 -0.28
N LEU A 361 19.50 6.88 -0.22
CA LEU A 361 18.70 7.62 -1.19
C LEU A 361 19.60 8.65 -1.85
N GLY A 362 19.49 8.79 -3.17
CA GLY A 362 20.31 9.76 -3.86
C GLY A 362 19.96 10.00 -5.31
N ALA A 363 20.78 10.85 -5.92
CA ALA A 363 20.82 11.04 -7.36
C ALA A 363 22.26 10.85 -7.84
N GLU A 364 22.46 9.96 -8.80
CA GLU A 364 23.73 9.84 -9.50
C GLU A 364 23.79 10.78 -10.69
N GLN A 365 24.98 11.36 -10.90
CA GLN A 365 25.31 12.16 -12.08
C GLN A 365 24.35 13.33 -12.32
N ALA A 366 23.84 13.96 -11.26
CA ALA A 366 22.90 15.07 -11.39
C ALA A 366 23.55 16.24 -12.15
N LYS A 367 22.92 16.68 -13.24
CA LYS A 367 23.38 17.75 -14.13
C LYS A 367 22.44 18.95 -14.07
N VAL A 368 22.99 20.13 -14.32
CA VAL A 368 22.16 21.33 -14.54
C VAL A 368 21.41 21.18 -15.86
N ASP A 369 20.09 21.12 -15.78
CA ASP A 369 19.18 21.06 -16.93
C ASP A 369 18.79 22.48 -17.38
N ALA A 370 18.39 23.33 -16.41
CA ALA A 370 17.96 24.69 -16.69
C ALA A 370 18.47 25.70 -15.64
N VAL A 371 18.72 26.93 -16.08
CA VAL A 371 19.06 28.07 -15.20
C VAL A 371 18.33 29.33 -15.66
N ILE A 372 17.53 29.90 -14.77
CA ILE A 372 16.92 31.22 -14.91
C ILE A 372 17.62 32.14 -13.90
N GLY A 373 18.12 33.30 -14.34
CA GLY A 373 18.80 34.23 -13.45
C GLY A 373 19.58 35.30 -14.21
N SER A 374 20.30 36.15 -13.48
CA SER A 374 21.14 37.18 -14.08
C SER A 374 22.24 36.58 -14.97
N PHE A 375 22.77 37.37 -15.91
CA PHE A 375 23.88 36.94 -16.77
C PHE A 375 25.10 36.45 -15.96
N LYS A 376 25.39 37.09 -14.82
CA LYS A 376 26.48 36.69 -13.92
C LYS A 376 26.29 35.28 -13.35
N VAL A 377 25.07 34.96 -12.89
CA VAL A 377 24.72 33.64 -12.36
C VAL A 377 24.85 32.57 -13.44
N ARG A 378 24.29 32.83 -14.62
CA ARG A 378 24.36 31.90 -15.75
C ARG A 378 25.81 31.64 -16.17
N ALA A 379 26.63 32.69 -16.28
CA ALA A 379 28.05 32.55 -16.59
C ALA A 379 28.79 31.77 -15.49
N GLY A 380 28.58 32.10 -14.22
CA GLY A 380 29.22 31.43 -13.08
C GLY A 380 28.97 29.92 -13.05
N LEU A 381 27.73 29.49 -13.29
CA LEU A 381 27.38 28.06 -13.34
C LEU A 381 28.01 27.34 -14.54
N PHE A 382 27.98 27.95 -15.73
CA PHE A 382 28.57 27.38 -16.96
C PHE A 382 30.09 27.21 -16.91
N PHE A 383 30.79 28.08 -16.17
CA PHE A 383 32.24 28.01 -16.00
C PHE A 383 32.68 27.20 -14.77
N SER A 384 31.76 26.84 -13.86
CA SER A 384 32.09 26.00 -12.72
C SER A 384 32.38 24.55 -13.15
N LYS A 385 33.47 23.97 -12.64
CA LYS A 385 33.83 22.56 -12.90
C LYS A 385 32.83 21.57 -12.29
N THR A 386 32.10 21.99 -11.26
CA THR A 386 31.10 21.22 -10.53
C THR A 386 29.91 20.84 -11.41
N VAL A 387 29.43 21.76 -12.25
CA VAL A 387 28.32 21.51 -13.20
C VAL A 387 28.69 20.49 -14.28
N ARG A 388 29.98 20.36 -14.62
CA ARG A 388 30.45 19.45 -15.68
C ARG A 388 30.71 18.02 -15.23
N ARG A 389 30.83 17.76 -13.93
CA ARG A 389 31.18 16.43 -13.39
C ARG A 389 30.00 15.61 -12.89
N GLY A 390 28.82 16.22 -12.83
CA GLY A 390 27.65 15.62 -12.18
C GLY A 390 27.81 15.64 -10.66
N LEU A 391 26.74 15.98 -9.95
CA LEU A 391 26.70 15.90 -8.49
C LEU A 391 26.14 14.52 -8.11
N SER A 392 26.78 13.86 -7.15
CA SER A 392 26.17 12.73 -6.46
C SER A 392 25.71 13.24 -5.11
N LEU A 393 24.41 13.20 -4.89
CA LEU A 393 23.77 13.53 -3.62
C LEU A 393 23.33 12.21 -3.03
N VAL A 394 23.85 11.87 -1.86
CA VAL A 394 23.61 10.60 -1.20
C VAL A 394 23.33 10.88 0.27
N GLU A 395 22.17 10.45 0.73
CA GLU A 395 21.77 10.49 2.13
C GLU A 395 21.50 9.07 2.64
N GLN A 396 21.94 8.79 3.86
CA GLN A 396 21.71 7.52 4.53
C GLN A 396 20.74 7.71 5.68
N THR A 397 19.68 6.90 5.70
CA THR A 397 18.70 6.86 6.80
C THR A 397 18.55 5.44 7.33
N THR A 398 17.97 5.30 8.51
CA THR A 398 17.73 3.98 9.12
C THR A 398 16.77 3.17 8.25
N ALA A 399 17.16 1.94 7.88
CA ALA A 399 16.34 1.03 7.08
C ALA A 399 15.31 0.26 7.92
N SER A 400 14.85 0.80 9.06
CA SER A 400 13.92 0.11 9.94
C SER A 400 13.02 1.07 10.71
N THR A 401 11.77 0.68 10.90
CA THR A 401 10.80 1.33 11.80
C THR A 401 10.10 0.28 12.65
N GLU A 402 9.56 0.70 13.79
CA GLU A 402 8.67 -0.14 14.59
C GLU A 402 7.22 0.11 14.18
N VAL A 403 6.41 -0.94 14.20
CA VAL A 403 4.96 -0.92 13.94
C VAL A 403 4.28 -1.82 14.97
N GLU A 404 3.07 -1.45 15.39
CA GLU A 404 2.24 -2.31 16.23
C GLU A 404 1.37 -3.20 15.34
N LEU A 405 1.38 -4.51 15.60
CA LEU A 405 0.57 -5.48 14.87
C LEU A 405 -0.08 -6.45 15.85
N ALA A 406 -1.41 -6.48 15.90
CA ALA A 406 -2.17 -7.32 16.83
C ALA A 406 -1.71 -7.15 18.30
N GLY A 407 -1.43 -5.91 18.72
CA GLY A 407 -0.95 -5.59 20.08
C GLY A 407 0.52 -5.91 20.35
N GLU A 408 1.28 -6.37 19.36
CA GLU A 408 2.71 -6.64 19.48
C GLU A 408 3.56 -5.61 18.72
N ALA A 409 4.66 -5.16 19.33
CA ALA A 409 5.66 -4.36 18.64
C ALA A 409 6.48 -5.23 17.66
N MET A 410 6.44 -4.86 16.39
CA MET A 410 7.15 -5.51 15.29
C MET A 410 8.13 -4.53 14.65
N ALA A 411 9.31 -5.01 14.25
CA ALA A 411 10.26 -4.27 13.43
C ALA A 411 9.98 -4.52 11.94
N LEU A 412 9.72 -3.43 11.21
CA LEU A 412 9.60 -3.40 9.76
C LEU A 412 10.93 -2.89 9.16
N GLN A 413 11.66 -3.75 8.48
CA GLN A 413 12.98 -3.46 7.92
C GLN A 413 12.95 -3.44 6.39
N ILE A 414 13.55 -2.41 5.79
CA ILE A 414 13.77 -2.35 4.34
C ILE A 414 14.89 -3.32 4.00
N HIS A 415 14.53 -4.44 3.36
CA HIS A 415 15.45 -5.50 2.98
C HIS A 415 15.98 -5.35 1.56
N ALA A 416 15.17 -4.77 0.68
CA ALA A 416 15.53 -4.46 -0.69
C ALA A 416 14.93 -3.11 -1.08
N ALA A 417 15.61 -2.37 -1.93
CA ALA A 417 15.14 -1.10 -2.45
C ALA A 417 15.76 -0.88 -3.82
N GLU A 418 14.95 -0.46 -4.79
CA GLU A 418 15.40 -0.16 -6.15
C GLU A 418 14.53 0.91 -6.81
N VAL A 419 15.07 1.53 -7.87
CA VAL A 419 14.29 2.35 -8.80
C VAL A 419 14.08 1.55 -10.09
N ARG A 420 12.83 1.35 -10.47
CA ARG A 420 12.45 0.61 -11.68
C ARG A 420 11.57 1.46 -12.58
N ALA A 421 12.15 1.88 -13.71
CA ALA A 421 11.53 2.90 -14.58
C ALA A 421 11.16 4.13 -13.74
N ASP A 422 9.88 4.53 -13.76
CA ASP A 422 9.36 5.68 -13.01
C ASP A 422 8.78 5.31 -11.63
N GLN A 423 9.26 4.23 -11.02
CA GLN A 423 8.74 3.73 -9.74
C GLN A 423 9.86 3.47 -8.74
N LEU A 424 9.59 3.78 -7.48
CA LEU A 424 10.39 3.33 -6.35
C LEU A 424 9.78 2.03 -5.82
N VAL A 425 10.59 0.99 -5.69
CA VAL A 425 10.18 -0.31 -5.17
C VAL A 425 10.95 -0.62 -3.90
N LEU A 426 10.24 -0.90 -2.81
CA LEU A 426 10.80 -1.33 -1.54
C LEU A 426 10.30 -2.73 -1.18
N GLY A 427 11.21 -3.56 -0.70
CA GLY A 427 10.92 -4.86 -0.10
C GLY A 427 11.10 -4.81 1.39
N LEU A 428 10.01 -4.94 2.14
CA LEU A 428 10.02 -4.84 3.60
C LEU A 428 9.91 -6.25 4.23
N ARG A 429 10.70 -6.47 5.28
CA ARG A 429 10.64 -7.64 6.14
C ARG A 429 10.02 -7.25 7.46
N LEU A 430 9.01 -8.00 7.90
CA LEU A 430 8.46 -7.89 9.24
C LEU A 430 9.14 -8.93 10.15
N SER A 431 9.52 -8.51 11.35
CA SER A 431 10.12 -9.36 12.38
C SER A 431 9.70 -8.87 13.77
N PRO A 432 9.71 -9.71 14.83
CA PRO A 432 9.49 -9.22 16.19
C PRO A 432 10.47 -8.10 16.53
N ALA A 433 9.99 -7.02 17.18
CA ALA A 433 10.88 -5.96 17.64
C ALA A 433 11.89 -6.53 18.65
N ALA A 434 13.15 -6.11 18.54
CA ALA A 434 14.14 -6.50 19.53
C ALA A 434 13.76 -5.86 20.86
N VAL A 435 13.44 -6.68 21.87
CA VAL A 435 13.21 -6.17 23.24
C VAL A 435 14.49 -5.46 23.66
N ALA A 436 14.43 -4.14 23.79
CA ALA A 436 15.53 -3.36 24.35
C ALA A 436 15.83 -3.91 25.74
N ARG A 437 16.98 -4.59 25.88
CA ARG A 437 17.44 -5.16 27.15
C ARG A 437 18.22 -4.15 27.96
#